data_AF-A0A963PEM1-F1
#
_entry.id   AF-A0A963PEM1-F1
#
_cell.length_a   1.000
_cell.length_b   1.000
_cell.length_c   1.000
_cell.angle_alpha   90.00
_cell.angle_beta   90.00
_cell.angle_gamma   90.00
#
_symmetry.space_group_name_H-M   'P 1'
#
loop_
_entity.id
_entity.type
_entity.pdbx_description
1 polymer ?
#
loop_
_entity_poly.entity_id
_entity_poly.type
_entity_poly.pdbx_seq_one_letter_code
_entity_poly.pdbx_strand_id
1 'polypeptide(L)' 'MNGPQDLGGQMGFGPIAPEVDEPLFHAEWEKRAMGMTVAAGTMGHWTIDESRFQR' A
#
# COMPACT_ATOMS: atom_id res chain seq x y z
N MET A 1 -2.30 -6.31 -15.95
CA MET A 1 -3.10 -5.12 -16.31
C MET A 1 -2.12 -3.99 -16.58
N ASN A 2 -2.31 -3.22 -17.66
CA ASN A 2 -1.51 -2.02 -17.93
C ASN A 2 -2.15 -0.83 -17.19
N GLY A 3 -2.00 -0.83 -15.86
CA GLY A 3 -2.59 0.19 -14.98
C GLY A 3 -1.54 1.15 -14.40
N PRO A 4 -1.98 2.25 -13.78
CA PRO A 4 -1.09 3.30 -13.24
C PRO A 4 -0.17 2.82 -12.11
N GLN A 5 -0.43 1.66 -11.51
CA GLN A 5 0.45 1.04 -10.51
C GLN A 5 1.77 0.51 -11.11
N ASP A 6 1.84 0.28 -12.42
CA ASP A 6 3.05 -0.15 -13.13
C ASP A 6 3.91 1.06 -13.51
N LEU A 7 4.59 1.63 -12.50
CA LEU A 7 5.34 2.87 -12.62
C LEU A 7 6.78 2.68 -13.13
N GLY A 8 7.22 1.45 -13.40
CA GLY A 8 8.58 1.15 -13.84
C GLY A 8 8.94 1.89 -15.13
N GLY A 9 9.92 2.80 -15.07
CA GLY A 9 10.38 3.57 -16.24
C GLY A 9 9.53 4.80 -16.59
N GLN A 10 8.51 5.14 -15.81
CA GLN A 10 7.72 6.35 -15.99
C GLN A 10 8.52 7.62 -15.59
N MET A 11 8.17 8.76 -16.18
CA MET A 11 8.84 10.05 -15.95
C MET A 11 7.84 11.10 -15.43
N GLY A 12 8.34 12.15 -14.75
CA GLY A 12 7.54 13.33 -14.39
C GLY A 12 7.04 13.41 -12.94
N PHE A 13 7.46 12.51 -12.04
CA PHE A 13 7.04 12.52 -10.62
C PHE A 13 7.78 13.52 -9.72
N GLY A 14 8.82 14.19 -10.23
CA GLY A 14 9.67 15.08 -9.44
C GLY A 14 10.69 14.33 -8.57
N PRO A 15 11.38 15.06 -7.67
CA PRO A 15 12.37 14.46 -6.77
C PRO A 15 11.73 13.66 -5.64
N ILE A 16 12.46 12.65 -5.14
CA ILE A 16 12.08 11.91 -3.93
C ILE A 16 12.27 12.81 -2.69
N ALA A 17 11.29 12.83 -1.79
CA ALA A 17 11.28 13.68 -0.58
C ALA A 17 11.08 12.83 0.69
N PRO A 18 12.14 12.17 1.21
CA PRO A 18 12.04 11.35 2.42
C PRO A 18 11.91 12.19 3.69
N GLU A 19 11.12 11.73 4.66
CA GLU A 19 11.01 12.32 6.00
C GLU A 19 12.13 11.76 6.93
N VAL A 20 12.73 12.61 7.75
CA VAL A 20 13.72 12.19 8.75
C VAL A 20 12.98 11.60 9.96
N ASP A 21 13.41 10.42 10.40
CA ASP A 21 12.80 9.70 11.53
C ASP A 21 11.29 9.42 11.36
N GLU A 22 10.89 9.09 10.12
CA GLU A 22 9.50 8.82 9.74
C GLU A 22 8.85 7.76 10.66
N PRO A 23 7.69 8.06 11.29
CA PRO A 23 7.00 7.11 12.12
C PRO A 23 6.39 5.99 11.27
N LEU A 24 6.22 4.79 11.86
CA LEU A 24 5.54 3.68 11.17
C LEU A 24 4.09 4.00 10.76
N PHE A 25 3.45 4.91 11.49
CA PHE A 25 2.10 5.41 11.23
C PHE A 25 2.01 6.87 11.65
N HIS A 26 1.68 7.76 10.71
CA HIS A 26 1.45 9.19 10.90
C HIS A 26 0.11 9.49 11.57
N ALA A 27 -0.86 8.58 11.43
CA ALA A 27 -2.18 8.73 12.03
C ALA A 27 -2.71 7.43 12.65
N GLU A 28 -3.52 7.58 13.71
CA GLU A 28 -4.08 6.46 14.46
C GLU A 28 -4.98 5.53 13.63
N TRP A 29 -5.53 6.00 12.51
CA TRP A 29 -6.37 5.19 11.65
C TRP A 29 -5.56 4.24 10.75
N GLU A 30 -4.30 4.54 10.45
CA GLU A 30 -3.47 3.75 9.53
C GLU A 30 -3.14 2.38 10.15
N LYS A 31 -2.87 2.37 11.46
CA LYS A 31 -2.74 1.13 12.27
C LYS A 31 -3.96 0.23 12.13
N ARG A 32 -5.16 0.83 12.19
CA ARG A 32 -6.44 0.11 12.07
C ARG A 32 -6.63 -0.44 10.66
N ALA A 33 -6.36 0.36 9.63
CA ALA A 33 -6.50 -0.04 8.23
C ALA A 33 -5.56 -1.22 7.87
N MET A 34 -4.30 -1.16 8.32
CA MET A 34 -3.35 -2.27 8.17
C MET A 34 -3.86 -3.53 8.89
N GLY A 35 -4.26 -3.40 10.16
CA GLY A 35 -4.78 -4.51 10.95
C GLY A 35 -6.00 -5.19 10.31
N MET A 36 -6.93 -4.41 9.77
CA MET A 36 -8.10 -4.93 9.05
C MET A 36 -7.71 -5.72 7.80
N THR A 37 -6.77 -5.20 7.01
CA THR A 37 -6.33 -5.84 5.77
C THR A 37 -5.66 -7.20 6.05
N VAL A 38 -4.80 -7.25 7.06
CA VAL A 38 -4.11 -8.49 7.48
C VAL A 38 -5.12 -9.49 8.04
N ALA A 39 -5.99 -9.06 8.95
CA ALA A 39 -6.99 -9.94 9.56
C ALA A 39 -7.91 -10.55 8.50
N ALA A 40 -8.38 -9.76 7.53
CA ALA A 40 -9.24 -10.26 6.47
C ALA A 40 -8.53 -11.29 5.55
N GLY A 41 -7.25 -11.06 5.25
CA GLY A 41 -6.43 -12.05 4.55
C GLY A 41 -6.23 -13.35 5.35
N THR A 42 -5.96 -13.25 6.65
CA THR A 42 -5.82 -14.43 7.53
C THR A 42 -7.13 -15.19 7.68
N MET A 43 -8.27 -14.50 7.68
CA MET A 43 -9.60 -15.13 7.70
C MET A 43 -10.02 -15.71 6.33
N GLY A 44 -9.18 -15.59 5.31
CA GLY A 44 -9.43 -16.17 3.98
C GLY A 44 -10.45 -15.39 3.14
N HIS A 45 -10.74 -14.13 3.47
CA HIS A 45 -11.60 -13.29 2.63
C HIS A 45 -10.96 -12.97 1.27
N TRP A 46 -9.63 -12.99 1.21
CA TRP A 46 -8.85 -12.89 -0.03
C TRP A 46 -7.45 -13.46 0.17
N THR A 47 -6.87 -13.90 -0.94
CA THR A 47 -5.44 -14.19 -1.07
C THR A 47 -4.62 -12.89 -1.19
N ILE A 48 -3.30 -13.01 -1.05
CA ILE A 48 -2.41 -11.86 -1.26
C ILE A 48 -2.46 -11.36 -2.71
N ASP A 49 -2.65 -12.24 -3.67
CA ASP A 49 -2.68 -11.88 -5.09
C ASP A 49 -3.97 -11.14 -5.47
N GLU A 50 -5.12 -11.58 -4.95
CA GLU A 50 -6.40 -10.85 -5.08
C GLU A 50 -6.29 -9.44 -4.47
N SER A 51 -5.67 -9.33 -3.28
CA SER A 51 -5.49 -8.03 -2.62
C SER A 51 -4.64 -7.03 -3.43
N ARG A 52 -3.71 -7.53 -4.25
CA ARG A 52 -2.85 -6.72 -5.13
C ARG A 52 -3.57 -6.31 -6.40
N PHE A 53 -4.43 -7.18 -6.92
CA PHE A 53 -5.15 -6.92 -8.17
C PHE A 53 -6.28 -5.89 -8.01
N GLN A 54 -6.91 -5.81 -6.84
CA GLN A 54 -8.13 -5.02 -6.63
C GLN A 54 -7.92 -3.51 -6.40
N ARG A 55 -6.69 -3.01 -6.57
CA ARG A 55 -6.28 -1.60 -6.37
C ARG A 55 -6.14 -0.88 -7.71
#